data_AF-A0A5P8NYL4-F1
#
_entry.id   AF-A0A5P8NYL4-F1
#
_cell.length_a   1.000
_cell.length_b   1.000
_cell.length_c   1.000
_cell.angle_alpha   90.00
_cell.angle_beta   90.00
_cell.angle_gamma   90.00
#
_symmetry.space_group_name_H-M   'P 1'
#
loop_
_entity.id
_entity.type
_entity.pdbx_description
1 polymer ?
#
loop_
_entity_poly.entity_id
_entity_poly.type
_entity_poly.pdbx_seq_one_letter_code
_entity_poly.pdbx_strand_id
1 'polypeptide(L)'
;MIEPAIIRPEIALNDFLPIFVSSAFVLIFGGFYVGIYTAVKVNLLKKWTMPIGYFFWVLTAYCLYIMGNLMHVGEFTAKALVVAAFGLLLLPHAVYYMQDSVHEENEH
;
A
#
# COMPACT_ATOMS: atom_id res chain seq x y z
N MET A 1 13.56 24.41 30.41
CA MET A 1 12.60 24.76 29.35
C MET A 1 11.93 23.45 28.96
N ILE A 2 10.63 23.32 29.20
CA ILE A 2 9.88 22.11 28.83
C ILE A 2 9.69 22.20 27.31
N GLU A 3 10.29 21.27 26.59
CA GLU A 3 10.08 21.09 25.15
C GLU A 3 8.57 21.13 24.88
N PRO A 4 8.08 21.91 23.89
CA PRO A 4 6.67 21.88 23.59
C PRO A 4 6.34 20.46 23.15
N ALA A 5 5.68 19.70 24.01
CA ALA A 5 5.07 18.44 23.64
C ALA A 5 4.24 18.76 22.40
N ILE A 6 4.62 18.18 21.26
CA ILE A 6 3.97 18.40 19.97
C ILE A 6 2.48 18.17 20.21
N ILE A 7 1.71 19.26 20.27
CA ILE A 7 0.26 19.20 20.44
C ILE A 7 -0.26 18.63 19.13
N ARG A 8 -0.39 17.30 19.08
CA ARG A 8 -1.06 16.63 17.97
C ARG A 8 -2.53 17.04 18.06
N PRO A 9 -3.15 17.47 16.94
CA PRO A 9 -4.60 17.62 16.92
C PRO A 9 -5.22 16.31 17.40
N GLU A 10 -6.09 16.42 18.40
CA GLU A 10 -6.72 15.28 19.03
C GLU A 10 -7.60 14.59 17.97
N ILE A 11 -7.36 13.31 17.70
CA ILE A 11 -8.20 12.55 16.76
C ILE A 11 -9.60 12.54 17.34
N ALA A 12 -10.59 13.02 16.59
CA ALA A 12 -11.96 12.99 17.05
C ALA A 12 -12.36 11.54 17.35
N LEU A 13 -13.00 11.29 18.50
CA LEU A 13 -13.37 9.94 18.92
C LEU A 13 -14.23 9.20 17.87
N ASN A 14 -15.01 9.96 17.10
CA ASN A 14 -15.84 9.45 16.00
C ASN A 14 -15.04 9.01 14.77
N ASP A 15 -13.82 9.53 14.58
CA ASP A 15 -12.95 9.22 13.45
C ASP A 15 -12.08 7.98 13.71
N PHE A 16 -11.94 7.56 14.97
CA PHE A 16 -11.13 6.40 15.36
C PHE A 16 -11.53 5.14 14.61
N LEU A 17 -12.82 4.78 14.60
CA LEU A 17 -13.30 3.56 13.96
C LEU A 17 -13.09 3.59 12.43
N PRO A 18 -13.48 4.66 11.72
CA PRO A 18 -13.14 4.83 10.30
C PRO A 18 -11.64 4.71 9.98
N ILE A 19 -10.77 5.36 10.78
CA ILE A 19 -9.31 5.28 10.60
C ILE A 19 -8.84 3.84 10.76
N PHE A 20 -9.26 3.17 11.83
CA PHE A 20 -8.90 1.78 12.11
C PHE A 20 -9.34 0.84 10.98
N VAL A 21 -10.61 0.91 10.56
CA VAL A 21 -11.15 0.09 9.48
C VAL A 21 -10.42 0.38 8.15
N SER A 22 -10.18 1.66 7.84
CA SER A 22 -9.44 2.03 6.62
C SER A 22 -8.03 1.46 6.63
N SER A 23 -7.31 1.54 7.76
CA SER A 23 -5.97 0.97 7.90
C SER A 23 -5.94 -0.56 7.76
N ALA A 24 -6.95 -1.25 8.28
CA ALA A 24 -7.09 -2.70 8.09
C ALA A 24 -7.32 -3.04 6.61
N PHE A 25 -8.15 -2.26 5.91
CA PHE A 25 -8.38 -2.43 4.48
C PHE A 25 -7.16 -2.13 3.61
N VAL A 26 -6.28 -1.20 4.01
CA VAL A 26 -4.98 -1.00 3.34
C VAL A 26 -4.20 -2.31 3.29
N LEU A 27 -4.13 -3.05 4.40
CA LEU A 27 -3.42 -4.33 4.47
C LEU A 27 -4.11 -5.43 3.66
N ILE A 28 -5.44 -5.53 3.77
CA ILE A 28 -6.22 -6.56 3.07
C ILE A 28 -6.13 -6.36 1.55
N PHE A 29 -6.42 -5.15 1.05
CA PHE A 29 -6.37 -4.85 -0.37
C PHE A 29 -4.94 -4.84 -0.91
N GLY A 30 -3.98 -4.36 -0.10
CA GLY A 30 -2.56 -4.40 -0.48
C GLY A 30 -2.06 -5.84 -0.61
N GLY A 31 -2.47 -6.71 0.31
CA GLY A 31 -2.21 -8.14 0.25
C GLY A 31 -2.84 -8.81 -0.97
N PHE A 32 -4.08 -8.46 -1.32
CA PHE A 32 -4.71 -8.97 -2.55
C PHE A 32 -3.99 -8.50 -3.81
N TYR A 33 -3.58 -7.22 -3.88
CA TYR A 33 -2.80 -6.72 -5.01
C TYR A 33 -1.51 -7.54 -5.20
N VAL A 34 -0.70 -7.65 -4.15
CA VAL A 34 0.57 -8.39 -4.20
C VAL A 34 0.32 -9.87 -4.48
N GLY A 35 -0.68 -10.49 -3.83
CA GLY A 35 -1.03 -11.89 -4.01
C GLY A 35 -1.48 -12.22 -5.43
N ILE A 36 -2.36 -11.41 -6.02
CA ILE A 36 -2.81 -11.59 -7.42
C ILE A 36 -1.64 -11.36 -8.38
N TYR A 37 -0.84 -10.31 -8.16
CA TYR A 37 0.33 -10.03 -8.99
C TYR A 37 1.29 -11.23 -9.01
N THR A 38 1.63 -11.73 -7.83
CA THR A 38 2.49 -12.90 -7.64
C THR A 38 1.89 -14.13 -8.32
N ALA A 39 0.61 -14.42 -8.06
CA ALA A 39 -0.08 -15.58 -8.63
C ALA A 39 -0.13 -15.55 -10.16
N VAL A 40 -0.27 -14.37 -10.78
CA VAL A 40 -0.17 -14.25 -12.24
C VAL A 40 1.25 -14.49 -12.73
N LYS A 41 2.25 -13.93 -12.05
CA LYS A 41 3.65 -14.03 -12.47
C LYS A 41 4.20 -15.46 -12.38
N VAL A 42 3.76 -16.23 -11.40
CA VAL A 42 4.11 -17.66 -11.27
C VAL A 42 3.17 -18.59 -12.06
N ASN A 43 2.35 -18.05 -12.97
CA ASN A 43 1.38 -18.77 -13.80
C ASN A 43 0.31 -19.57 -13.02
N LEU A 44 0.05 -19.26 -11.75
CA LEU A 44 -1.05 -19.82 -10.96
C LEU A 44 -2.41 -19.24 -11.40
N LEU A 45 -2.42 -17.96 -11.81
CA LEU A 45 -3.59 -17.28 -12.36
C LEU A 45 -3.34 -16.83 -13.81
N LYS A 46 -4.43 -16.72 -14.59
CA LYS A 46 -4.37 -16.23 -15.97
C LYS A 46 -3.97 -14.76 -16.00
N LYS A 47 -3.16 -14.35 -16.98
CA LYS A 47 -2.74 -12.94 -17.17
C LYS A 47 -3.91 -11.94 -17.21
N TRP A 48 -5.09 -12.36 -17.63
CA TRP A 48 -6.31 -11.53 -17.64
C TRP A 48 -6.83 -11.15 -16.25
N THR A 49 -6.35 -11.77 -15.16
CA THR A 49 -6.71 -11.35 -13.79
C THR A 49 -5.87 -10.19 -13.28
N MET A 50 -4.83 -9.74 -13.99
CA MET A 50 -4.00 -8.60 -13.59
C MET A 50 -4.77 -7.29 -13.36
N PRO A 51 -5.76 -6.90 -14.20
CA PRO A 51 -6.56 -5.71 -13.94
C PRO A 51 -7.27 -5.75 -12.58
N ILE A 52 -7.64 -6.94 -12.09
CA ILE A 52 -8.25 -7.12 -10.76
C ILE A 52 -7.23 -6.80 -9.67
N GLY A 53 -5.97 -7.22 -9.84
CA GLY A 53 -4.88 -6.83 -8.95
C GLY A 53 -4.73 -5.31 -8.87
N TYR A 54 -4.64 -4.63 -10.02
CA TYR A 54 -4.53 -3.16 -10.05
C TYR A 54 -5.76 -2.46 -9.46
N PHE A 55 -6.96 -3.03 -9.59
CA PHE A 55 -8.15 -2.54 -8.90
C PHE A 55 -7.99 -2.59 -7.37
N PHE A 56 -7.44 -3.69 -6.82
CA PHE A 56 -7.12 -3.76 -5.39
C PHE A 56 -6.05 -2.75 -4.97
N TRP A 57 -5.07 -2.44 -5.83
CA TRP A 57 -4.12 -1.36 -5.55
C TRP A 57 -4.80 0.01 -5.46
N VAL A 58 -5.73 0.31 -6.37
CA VAL A 58 -6.51 1.56 -6.32
C VAL A 58 -7.33 1.64 -5.03
N LEU A 59 -7.95 0.53 -4.61
CA LEU A 59 -8.65 0.44 -3.33
C LEU A 59 -7.71 0.71 -2.14
N THR A 60 -6.51 0.13 -2.13
CA THR A 60 -5.49 0.42 -1.11
C THR A 60 -5.13 1.90 -1.07
N ALA A 61 -4.89 2.52 -2.23
CA ALA A 61 -4.58 3.95 -2.33
C ALA A 61 -5.74 4.81 -1.82
N TYR A 62 -6.98 4.42 -2.10
CA TYR A 62 -8.17 5.10 -1.60
C TYR A 62 -8.30 4.99 -0.07
N CYS A 63 -8.03 3.81 0.51
CA CYS A 63 -8.01 3.64 1.96
C CYS A 63 -6.89 4.45 2.64
N LEU A 64 -5.70 4.55 2.00
CA LEU A 64 -4.62 5.42 2.47
C LEU A 64 -5.04 6.90 2.45
N TYR A 65 -5.76 7.33 1.41
CA TYR A 65 -6.30 8.69 1.32
C TYR A 65 -7.31 8.99 2.43
N ILE A 66 -8.30 8.11 2.65
CA ILE A 66 -9.29 8.28 3.73
C ILE A 66 -8.59 8.38 5.09
N MET A 67 -7.66 7.46 5.36
CA MET A 67 -6.91 7.44 6.62
C MET A 67 -6.13 8.74 6.82
N GLY A 68 -5.39 9.19 5.79
CA GLY A 68 -4.61 10.43 5.84
C GLY A 68 -5.49 11.66 6.07
N ASN A 69 -6.64 11.73 5.40
CA ASN A 69 -7.58 12.84 5.54
C ASN A 69 -8.19 12.90 6.95
N LEU A 70 -8.68 11.79 7.48
CA LEU A 70 -9.32 11.73 8.80
C LEU A 70 -8.33 11.94 9.96
N MET A 71 -7.09 11.47 9.81
CA MET A 71 -6.02 11.73 10.78
C MET A 71 -5.52 13.18 10.77
N HIS A 72 -6.04 14.04 9.89
CA HIS A 72 -5.59 15.42 9.69
C HIS A 72 -4.07 15.50 9.58
N VAL A 73 -3.49 14.57 8.82
CA VAL A 73 -2.04 14.39 8.83
C VAL A 73 -1.34 15.62 8.27
N GLY A 74 -0.20 15.99 8.89
CA GLY A 74 0.64 17.06 8.38
C GLY A 74 1.12 16.79 6.95
N GLU A 75 1.49 17.85 6.24
CA GLU A 75 1.87 17.80 4.82
C GLU A 75 2.99 16.77 4.53
N PHE A 76 3.93 16.62 5.46
CA PHE A 76 4.98 15.60 5.39
C PHE A 76 4.41 14.18 5.35
N THR A 77 3.50 13.86 6.25
CA THR A 77 2.89 12.53 6.35
C THR A 77 1.99 12.25 5.15
N ALA A 78 1.27 13.25 4.64
CA ALA A 78 0.50 13.11 3.40
C ALA A 78 1.41 12.73 2.22
N LYS A 79 2.56 13.41 2.07
CA LYS A 79 3.57 13.07 1.06
C LYS A 79 4.13 11.66 1.27
N ALA A 80 4.41 11.27 2.52
CA ALA A 80 4.87 9.92 2.84
C ALA A 80 3.83 8.84 2.48
N LEU A 81 2.54 9.08 2.69
CA LEU A 81 1.46 8.15 2.29
C LEU A 81 1.38 7.99 0.77
N VAL A 82 1.56 9.07 0.01
CA VAL A 82 1.63 9.00 -1.45
C VAL A 82 2.84 8.19 -1.91
N VAL A 83 4.01 8.44 -1.33
CA VAL A 83 5.23 7.66 -1.60
C VAL A 83 5.03 6.19 -1.25
N ALA A 84 4.37 5.88 -0.14
CA ALA A 84 4.05 4.52 0.26
C ALA A 84 3.12 3.82 -0.75
N ALA A 85 2.11 4.53 -1.28
CA ALA A 85 1.22 3.97 -2.31
C ALA A 85 1.97 3.61 -3.60
N PHE A 86 2.88 4.47 -4.05
CA PHE A 86 3.75 4.19 -5.20
C PHE A 86 4.74 3.06 -4.91
N GLY A 87 5.34 3.06 -3.72
CA GLY A 87 6.20 1.98 -3.28
C GLY A 87 5.47 0.64 -3.35
N LEU A 88 4.23 0.59 -2.85
CA LEU A 88 3.40 -0.61 -2.89
C LEU A 88 3.09 -1.05 -4.32
N LEU A 89 2.87 -0.12 -5.25
CA LEU A 89 2.67 -0.43 -6.68
C LEU A 89 3.91 -1.08 -7.29
N LEU A 90 5.08 -0.49 -7.05
CA LEU A 90 6.33 -0.84 -7.71
C LEU A 90 7.02 -2.06 -7.09
N LEU A 91 6.76 -2.35 -5.82
CA LEU A 91 7.45 -3.42 -5.07
C LEU A 91 7.37 -4.78 -5.79
N PRO A 92 6.19 -5.26 -6.22
CA PRO A 92 6.11 -6.53 -6.94
C PRO A 92 6.83 -6.48 -8.29
N HIS A 93 6.79 -5.34 -8.99
CA HIS A 93 7.52 -5.20 -10.24
C HIS A 93 9.04 -5.32 -10.03
N ALA A 94 9.59 -4.65 -9.02
CA ALA A 94 11.01 -4.69 -8.71
C ALA A 94 11.47 -6.08 -8.26
N VAL A 95 10.72 -6.73 -7.37
CA VAL A 95 11.05 -8.08 -6.87
C VAL A 95 11.09 -9.08 -8.01
N TYR A 96 10.07 -9.09 -8.87
CA TYR A 96 10.02 -10.03 -9.98
C TYR A 96 11.10 -9.75 -11.04
N TYR A 97 11.46 -8.49 -11.27
CA TYR A 97 12.57 -8.16 -12.16
C TYR A 97 13.90 -8.73 -11.64
N MET A 98 14.17 -8.58 -10.34
CA MET A 98 15.39 -9.14 -9.73
C MET A 98 15.39 -10.67 -9.74
N GLN A 99 14.24 -11.30 -9.50
CA GLN A 99 14.11 -12.76 -9.55
C GLN A 99 14.37 -13.32 -10.95
N ASP A 100 13.83 -12.67 -11.98
CA ASP A 100 14.01 -13.05 -13.39
C ASP A 100 15.50 -12.99 -13.78
N SER A 101 16.19 -11.90 -13.42
CA SER A 101 17.62 -11.74 -13.71
C SER A 101 18.50 -12.81 -13.06
N VAL A 102 18.14 -13.24 -11.83
CA VAL A 102 18.88 -14.31 -11.13
C VAL A 102 18.58 -15.67 -11.76
N HIS A 103 17.37 -15.88 -12.26
CA HIS A 103 17.01 -17.13 -12.92
C HIS A 103 17.79 -17.29 -14.24
N GLU A 104 17.87 -16.23 -15.05
CA GLU A 104 18.66 -16.22 -16.28
C GLU A 104 20.16 -16.44 -16.04
N GLU A 105 20.73 -15.86 -14.96
CA GLU A 105 22.17 -15.99 -14.66
C GLU A 105 22.57 -17.40 -14.17
N ASN A 106 21.64 -18.14 -13.55
CA ASN A 106 21.93 -19.46 -12.94
C ASN A 106 21.43 -20.66 -13.76
N GLU A 107 20.72 -20.45 -14.87
CA GLU A 107 20.32 -21.53 -15.80
C GLU A 107 21.40 -21.88 -16.85
N HIS A 108 22.63 -21.40 -16.68
CA HIS A 108 23.80 -21.73 -17.50
C HIS A 108 24.77 -22.71 -16.82
#